data_AF-A0AAN8PRI6-F1
#
_entry.id   AF-A0AAN8PRI6-F1
#
_cell.length_a   1.000
_cell.length_b   1.000
_cell.length_c   1.000
_cell.angle_alpha   90.00
_cell.angle_beta   90.00
_cell.angle_gamma   90.00
#
_symmetry.space_group_name_H-M   'P 1'
#
loop_
_entity.id
_entity.type
_entity.pdbx_description
1 polymer ?
#
loop_
_entity_poly.entity_id
_entity_poly.type
_entity_poly.pdbx_seq_one_letter_code
_entity_poly.pdbx_strand_id
1 'polypeptide(L)'
;MERDLYLCAAYIPPEGSPHSDDDFQTLQASVNELNDAGDILLMGDLNAKVGNFKDYIPFDDCKHIDQYLSDNYVSDQTINRKSESKTVNNHGKQLIDICTSSELRILNGRFIGDLLGNPFCFQYNERVQHNS
;
A
#
# COMPACT_ATOMS: atom_id res chain seq x y z
N MET A 1 -22.27 -8.10 -10.68
CA MET A 1 -21.63 -7.46 -11.85
C MET A 1 -20.19 -7.89 -11.85
N GLU A 2 -19.66 -8.23 -13.02
CA GLU A 2 -18.24 -8.55 -13.21
C GLU A 2 -17.46 -7.22 -13.19
N ARG A 3 -16.46 -7.08 -12.32
CA ARG A 3 -15.55 -5.93 -12.28
C ARG A 3 -14.23 -6.36 -12.92
N ASP A 4 -13.70 -5.52 -13.80
CA ASP A 4 -12.38 -5.75 -14.39
C ASP A 4 -11.29 -5.55 -13.33
N LEU A 5 -10.20 -6.33 -13.41
CA LEU A 5 -9.03 -6.17 -12.56
C LEU A 5 -7.92 -5.44 -13.34
N TYR A 6 -7.56 -4.25 -12.88
CA TYR A 6 -6.50 -3.42 -13.45
C TYR A 6 -5.18 -3.65 -12.72
N LEU A 7 -4.17 -4.09 -13.47
CA LEU A 7 -2.81 -4.26 -12.96
C LEU A 7 -2.00 -2.98 -13.17
N CYS A 8 -1.57 -2.36 -12.08
CA CYS A 8 -0.72 -1.17 -12.10
C CYS A 8 0.67 -1.53 -11.57
N ALA A 9 1.70 -1.41 -12.42
CA ALA A 9 3.09 -1.57 -12.00
C ALA A 9 3.78 -0.20 -11.96
N ALA A 10 4.34 0.17 -10.82
CA ALA A 10 4.99 1.47 -10.63
C ALA A 10 6.36 1.34 -9.95
N TYR A 11 7.27 2.22 -10.34
CA TYR A 11 8.52 2.46 -9.63
C TYR A 11 8.56 3.92 -9.22
N ILE A 12 8.68 4.19 -7.93
CA ILE A 12 8.88 5.54 -7.38
C ILE A 12 10.26 5.56 -6.74
N PRO A 13 11.16 6.48 -7.14
CA PRO A 13 12.51 6.51 -6.61
C PRO A 13 12.52 6.84 -5.11
N PRO A 14 13.63 6.55 -4.39
CA PRO A 14 13.77 6.95 -3.00
C PRO A 14 13.69 8.47 -2.81
N GLU A 15 13.25 8.90 -1.63
CA GLU A 15 13.27 10.32 -1.23
C GLU A 15 14.66 10.93 -1.41
N GLY A 16 14.72 12.11 -2.02
CA GLY A 16 15.97 12.80 -2.31
C GLY A 16 16.69 12.33 -3.58
N SER A 17 16.09 11.41 -4.35
CA SER A 17 16.54 11.13 -5.71
C SER A 17 16.40 12.38 -6.59
N PRO A 18 17.32 12.63 -7.55
CA PRO A 18 17.23 13.77 -8.47
C PRO A 18 15.96 13.80 -9.33
N HIS A 19 15.24 12.69 -9.38
CA HIS A 19 14.03 12.48 -10.17
C HIS A 19 12.79 12.30 -9.29
N SER A 20 12.83 12.65 -8.00
CA SER A 20 11.63 12.58 -7.16
C SER A 20 10.77 13.83 -7.38
N ASP A 21 9.74 13.68 -8.22
CA ASP A 21 8.73 14.70 -8.48
C ASP A 21 7.45 14.41 -7.64
N ASP A 22 6.30 14.97 -8.04
CA ASP A 22 4.97 14.71 -7.49
C ASP A 22 4.45 13.29 -7.83
N ASP A 23 5.31 12.27 -7.71
CA ASP A 23 5.06 10.88 -8.13
C ASP A 23 3.82 10.27 -7.46
N PHE A 24 3.67 10.52 -6.14
CA PHE A 24 2.50 10.07 -5.39
C PHE A 24 1.20 10.80 -5.77
N GLN A 25 1.27 12.05 -6.25
CA GLN A 25 0.08 12.74 -6.78
C GLN A 25 -0.35 12.12 -8.11
N THR A 26 0.61 11.82 -8.98
CA THR A 26 0.35 11.12 -10.25
C THR A 26 -0.24 9.75 -10.00
N LEU A 27 0.35 8.99 -9.06
CA LEU A 27 -0.18 7.70 -8.64
C LEU A 27 -1.62 7.80 -8.11
N GLN A 28 -1.92 8.78 -7.25
CA GLN A 28 -3.27 9.01 -6.73
C GLN A 28 -4.27 9.32 -7.85
N ALA A 29 -3.88 10.14 -8.84
CA ALA A 29 -4.75 10.47 -9.96
C ALA A 29 -5.09 9.21 -10.79
N SER A 30 -4.10 8.37 -11.09
CA SER A 30 -4.31 7.10 -11.79
C SER A 30 -5.18 6.12 -10.99
N VAL A 31 -4.97 6.04 -9.67
CA VAL A 31 -5.81 5.21 -8.80
C VAL A 31 -7.26 5.68 -8.84
N ASN A 32 -7.50 7.00 -8.75
CA ASN A 32 -8.86 7.55 -8.78
C ASN A 32 -9.58 7.27 -10.11
N GLU A 33 -8.89 7.40 -11.24
CA GLU A 33 -9.44 7.09 -12.56
C GLU A 33 -9.86 5.62 -12.67
N LEU A 34 -9.04 4.70 -12.15
CA LEU A 34 -9.28 3.27 -12.25
C LEU A 34 -10.28 2.74 -11.23
N ASN A 35 -10.42 3.40 -10.08
CA ASN A 35 -11.28 2.93 -8.99
C ASN A 35 -12.76 2.95 -9.40
N ASP A 36 -13.13 3.92 -10.25
CA ASP A 36 -14.45 4.03 -10.86
C ASP A 36 -14.70 2.94 -11.93
N ALA A 37 -13.62 2.41 -12.54
CA ALA A 37 -13.69 1.46 -13.65
C ALA A 37 -13.63 -0.01 -13.21
N GLY A 38 -12.96 -0.33 -12.10
CA GLY A 38 -12.82 -1.70 -11.64
C GLY A 38 -11.96 -1.86 -10.39
N ASP A 39 -11.48 -3.07 -10.14
CA ASP A 39 -10.61 -3.37 -9.01
C ASP A 39 -9.15 -3.11 -9.40
N ILE A 40 -8.31 -2.67 -8.46
CA ILE A 40 -6.92 -2.29 -8.74
C ILE A 40 -5.97 -3.20 -7.97
N LEU A 41 -5.00 -3.78 -8.70
CA LEU A 41 -3.81 -4.38 -8.12
C LEU A 41 -2.60 -3.50 -8.42
N LEU A 42 -2.20 -2.69 -7.45
CA LEU A 42 -0.99 -1.87 -7.50
C LEU A 42 0.22 -2.66 -6.97
N MET A 43 1.29 -2.72 -7.76
CA MET A 43 2.53 -3.42 -7.42
C MET A 43 3.77 -2.67 -7.89
N GLY A 44 4.92 -3.04 -7.34
CA GLY A 44 6.23 -2.48 -7.68
C GLY A 44 6.98 -1.92 -6.48
N ASP A 45 8.04 -1.17 -6.75
CA ASP A 45 8.88 -0.56 -5.70
C ASP A 45 8.56 0.94 -5.60
N LEU A 46 7.77 1.28 -4.59
CA LEU A 46 7.35 2.65 -4.33
C LEU A 46 8.32 3.40 -3.41
N ASN A 47 9.37 2.74 -2.92
CA ASN A 47 10.28 3.25 -1.88
C ASN A 47 9.55 3.87 -0.66
N ALA A 48 8.35 3.35 -0.36
CA ALA A 48 7.46 3.82 0.67
C ALA A 48 7.60 2.95 1.93
N LYS A 49 8.14 3.53 3.00
CA LYS A 49 8.24 2.88 4.30
C LYS A 49 7.02 3.26 5.12
N VAL A 50 6.08 2.34 5.30
CA VAL A 50 4.79 2.58 5.99
C VAL A 50 4.79 2.20 7.47
N GLY A 51 5.90 1.70 8.01
CA GLY A 51 6.00 1.36 9.43
C GLY A 51 4.94 0.35 9.87
N ASN A 52 4.16 0.69 10.90
CA ASN A 52 2.96 -0.02 11.34
C ASN A 52 1.68 0.82 11.13
N PHE A 53 1.72 1.80 10.23
CA PHE A 53 0.54 2.62 9.95
C PHE A 53 -0.55 1.72 9.35
N LYS A 54 -1.78 1.99 9.78
CA LYS A 54 -2.97 1.38 9.21
C LYS A 54 -3.28 2.09 7.90
N ASP A 55 -3.50 1.30 6.88
CA ASP A 55 -3.95 1.68 5.54
C ASP A 55 -5.48 1.72 5.43
N TYR A 56 -6.16 1.75 6.58
CA TYR A 56 -7.61 1.80 6.73
C TYR A 56 -7.96 2.58 7.99
N ILE A 57 -9.19 3.09 8.07
CA ILE A 57 -9.71 3.80 9.23
C ILE A 57 -10.11 2.76 10.29
N PRO A 58 -9.42 2.68 11.44
CA PRO A 58 -9.81 1.77 12.50
C PRO A 58 -11.11 2.25 13.16
N PHE A 59 -11.97 1.31 13.54
CA PHE A 59 -13.28 1.62 14.14
C PHE A 59 -14.20 2.39 13.17
N ASP A 60 -14.02 2.16 11.87
CA ASP A 60 -15.08 2.42 10.88
C ASP A 60 -16.13 1.29 10.91
N ASP A 61 -16.45 0.83 12.14
CA ASP A 61 -17.50 -0.11 12.38
C ASP A 61 -18.78 0.68 12.62
N CYS A 62 -19.74 0.50 11.73
CA CYS A 62 -21.02 1.17 11.75
C CYS A 62 -21.95 0.75 12.90
N LYS A 63 -21.39 0.22 13.99
CA LYS A 63 -22.10 -0.24 15.19
C LYS A 63 -23.01 0.82 15.84
N HIS A 64 -22.89 2.08 15.43
CA HIS A 64 -23.73 3.20 15.87
C HIS A 64 -24.65 3.76 14.75
N ILE A 65 -24.56 3.24 13.53
CA ILE A 65 -25.22 3.73 12.31
C ILE A 65 -25.95 2.59 11.56
N ASP A 66 -25.92 1.35 12.07
CA ASP A 66 -26.56 0.15 11.47
C ASP A 66 -28.03 0.38 11.04
N GLN A 67 -28.74 1.33 11.65
CA GLN A 67 -30.13 1.68 11.30
C GLN A 67 -30.27 2.55 10.03
N TYR A 68 -29.18 3.10 9.49
CA TYR A 68 -29.16 4.01 8.34
C TYR A 68 -28.34 3.50 7.15
N LEU A 69 -27.73 2.32 7.26
CA LEU A 69 -26.93 1.74 6.19
C LEU A 69 -27.74 0.70 5.43
N SER A 70 -27.55 0.66 4.12
CA SER A 70 -28.20 -0.36 3.29
C SER A 70 -27.72 -1.75 3.68
N ASP A 71 -28.58 -2.76 3.56
CA ASP A 71 -28.29 -4.18 3.83
C ASP A 71 -27.06 -4.74 3.08
N ASN A 72 -26.50 -3.99 2.13
CA ASN A 72 -25.32 -4.35 1.35
C ASN A 72 -23.99 -3.79 1.89
N TYR A 73 -23.98 -3.10 3.04
CA TYR A 73 -22.74 -2.60 3.63
C TYR A 73 -21.94 -3.75 4.25
N VAL A 74 -20.78 -4.04 3.69
CA VAL A 74 -19.85 -5.06 4.22
C VAL A 74 -18.79 -4.35 5.04
N SER A 75 -18.82 -4.54 6.36
CA SER A 75 -17.76 -4.04 7.24
C SER A 75 -16.42 -4.69 6.90
N ASP A 76 -15.35 -3.90 6.87
CA ASP A 76 -14.00 -4.39 6.60
C ASP A 76 -13.58 -5.55 7.52
N GLN A 77 -13.20 -6.69 6.93
CA GLN A 77 -12.51 -7.74 7.67
C GLN A 77 -11.02 -7.36 7.81
N THR A 78 -10.68 -6.71 8.91
CA THR A 78 -9.34 -6.15 9.09
C THR A 78 -8.34 -7.24 9.48
N ILE A 79 -7.64 -7.80 8.49
CA ILE A 79 -6.44 -8.62 8.75
C ILE A 79 -5.29 -7.66 9.09
N ASN A 80 -4.79 -7.76 10.31
CA ASN A 80 -3.63 -6.98 10.75
C ASN A 80 -2.42 -7.33 9.89
N ARG A 81 -1.76 -6.28 9.38
CA ARG A 81 -0.51 -6.41 8.64
C ARG A 81 0.66 -6.62 9.58
N LYS A 82 1.56 -7.54 9.25
CA LYS A 82 2.90 -7.60 9.85
C LYS A 82 3.89 -6.77 9.06
N SER A 83 4.75 -6.03 9.76
CA SER A 83 5.80 -5.21 9.18
C SER A 83 7.11 -5.44 9.91
N GLU A 84 8.20 -5.71 9.17
CA GLU A 84 9.54 -5.69 9.76
C GLU A 84 10.09 -4.26 9.90
N SER A 85 9.76 -3.36 8.96
CA SER A 85 10.17 -1.97 9.05
C SER A 85 9.31 -1.22 10.07
N LYS A 86 9.94 -0.68 11.10
CA LYS A 86 9.32 0.24 12.08
C LYS A 86 9.42 1.71 11.67
N THR A 87 10.11 2.00 10.56
CA THR A 87 10.35 3.36 10.09
C THR A 87 9.25 3.81 9.15
N VAL A 88 8.93 5.11 9.20
CA VAL A 88 7.98 5.76 8.31
C VAL A 88 8.69 6.90 7.59
N ASN A 89 8.55 6.98 6.27
CA ASN A 89 9.02 8.12 5.47
C ASN A 89 7.82 8.90 4.88
N ASN A 90 8.08 10.01 4.19
CA ASN A 90 7.03 10.85 3.58
C ASN A 90 6.28 10.10 2.48
N HIS A 91 6.99 9.33 1.64
CA HIS A 91 6.37 8.44 0.65
C HIS A 91 5.42 7.44 1.32
N GLY A 92 5.83 6.89 2.47
CA GLY A 92 4.99 6.00 3.27
C GLY A 92 3.71 6.66 3.77
N LYS A 93 3.75 7.92 4.19
CA LYS A 93 2.55 8.66 4.60
C LYS A 93 1.61 8.87 3.42
N GLN A 94 2.14 9.33 2.28
CA GLN A 94 1.35 9.54 1.07
C GLN A 94 0.71 8.23 0.58
N LEU A 95 1.43 7.11 0.64
CA LEU A 95 0.87 5.80 0.30
C LEU A 95 -0.29 5.41 1.23
N ILE A 96 -0.16 5.66 2.53
CA ILE A 96 -1.24 5.40 3.50
C ILE A 96 -2.47 6.27 3.21
N ASP A 97 -2.27 7.54 2.86
CA ASP A 97 -3.36 8.44 2.50
C ASP A 97 -4.09 7.97 1.23
N ILE A 98 -3.35 7.54 0.20
CA ILE A 98 -3.92 6.92 -1.01
C ILE A 98 -4.70 5.66 -0.64
N CYS A 99 -4.12 4.75 0.14
CA CYS A 99 -4.80 3.50 0.51
C CYS A 99 -6.09 3.77 1.31
N THR A 100 -6.05 4.73 2.22
CA THR A 100 -7.21 5.06 3.06
C THR A 100 -8.31 5.72 2.25
N SER A 101 -7.96 6.65 1.35
CA SER A 101 -8.93 7.41 0.56
C SER A 101 -9.51 6.65 -0.64
N SER A 102 -8.76 5.68 -1.19
CA SER A 102 -9.18 4.88 -2.35
C SER A 102 -9.56 3.44 -1.98
N GLU A 103 -9.76 3.16 -0.69
CA GLU A 103 -10.13 1.83 -0.16
C GLU A 103 -9.15 0.70 -0.55
N LEU A 104 -7.90 1.04 -0.92
CA LEU A 104 -6.87 0.05 -1.21
C LEU A 104 -6.30 -0.54 0.08
N ARG A 105 -5.81 -1.77 -0.03
CA ARG A 105 -5.23 -2.52 1.09
C ARG A 105 -3.85 -3.05 0.71
N ILE A 106 -2.85 -2.76 1.53
CA ILE A 106 -1.48 -3.28 1.41
C ILE A 106 -1.50 -4.79 1.67
N LEU A 107 -1.29 -5.60 0.64
CA LEU A 107 -1.33 -7.06 0.77
C LEU A 107 -0.10 -7.62 1.53
N ASN A 108 1.04 -6.94 1.41
CA ASN A 108 2.30 -7.38 2.01
C ASN A 108 2.15 -7.51 3.54
N GLY A 109 2.50 -8.66 4.10
CA GLY A 109 2.42 -8.96 5.53
C GLY A 109 1.04 -9.40 6.02
N ARG A 110 0.08 -9.67 5.13
CA ARG A 110 -1.29 -10.14 5.50
C ARG A 110 -1.57 -11.61 5.18
N PHE A 111 -0.85 -12.23 4.26
CA PHE A 111 -1.15 -13.59 3.80
C PHE A 111 -0.12 -14.64 4.28
N ILE A 112 -0.59 -15.89 4.37
CA ILE A 112 0.25 -17.04 4.72
C ILE A 112 1.28 -17.25 3.60
N GLY A 113 2.55 -17.05 3.93
CA GLY A 113 3.67 -16.94 2.98
C GLY A 113 4.47 -15.65 3.15
N ASP A 114 3.84 -14.60 3.68
CA ASP A 114 4.44 -13.28 3.96
C ASP A 114 4.34 -12.90 5.46
N LEU A 115 3.98 -13.86 6.31
CA LEU A 115 3.82 -13.69 7.77
C LEU A 115 5.12 -13.40 8.51
N LEU A 116 6.27 -13.57 7.86
CA LEU A 116 7.57 -13.19 8.40
C LEU A 116 7.81 -11.68 8.26
N GLY A 117 7.17 -11.02 7.28
CA GLY A 117 7.36 -9.59 7.01
C GLY A 117 8.65 -9.26 6.27
N ASN A 118 9.26 -10.27 5.62
CA ASN A 118 10.55 -10.15 4.96
C ASN A 118 10.58 -8.96 3.99
N PRO A 119 11.64 -8.15 3.97
CA PRO A 119 11.78 -7.07 3.01
C PRO A 119 11.92 -7.64 1.59
N PHE A 120 11.16 -7.11 0.64
CA PHE A 120 11.34 -7.40 -0.79
C PHE A 120 12.60 -6.73 -1.39
N CYS A 121 13.33 -5.94 -0.59
CA CYS A 121 14.63 -5.38 -0.95
C CYS A 121 15.76 -6.19 -0.30
N PHE A 122 16.49 -6.96 -1.10
CA PHE A 122 17.83 -7.42 -0.75
C PHE A 122 18.83 -6.35 -1.18
N GLN A 123 19.58 -5.78 -0.23
CA GLN A 123 20.79 -5.03 -0.57
C GLN A 123 21.87 -6.03 -1.00
N TYR A 124 22.15 -6.11 -2.31
CA TYR A 124 23.29 -6.88 -2.81
C TYR A 124 24.58 -6.14 -2.46
N ASN A 125 25.26 -6.56 -1.39
CA ASN A 125 26.56 -6.02 -1.01
C ASN A 125 27.66 -6.62 -1.90
N GLU A 126 27.91 -6.03 -3.06
CA GLU A 126 29.17 -6.26 -3.79
C GLU A 126 30.33 -5.60 -3.04
N ARG A 127 30.90 -6.30 -2.06
CA ARG A 127 32.28 -6.08 -1.62
C ARG A 127 32.97 -7.41 -1.33
N VAL A 128 33.22 -8.16 -2.40
CA VAL A 128 34.39 -9.06 -2.41
C VAL A 128 35.59 -8.18 -2.75
N GLN A 129 36.30 -7.69 -1.72
CA GLN A 129 37.67 -7.27 -1.93
C GLN A 129 38.49 -8.52 -2.19
N HIS A 130 38.72 -8.81 -3.47
CA HIS A 130 39.92 -9.53 -3.87
C HIS A 130 41.10 -8.62 -3.54
N ASN A 131 41.84 -8.95 -2.48
CA ASN A 131 43.23 -8.55 -2.36
C ASN A 131 44.08 -9.82 -2.40
N SER A 132 44.91 -9.82 -3.44
CA SER A 132 45.97 -10.75 -3.81
C SER A 132 46.97 -11.04 -2.71
#